data_AF-A0A1M7J6S9-F1
#
_entry.id   AF-A0A1M7J6S9-F1
#
_cell.length_a   1.000
_cell.length_b   1.000
_cell.length_c   1.000
_cell.angle_alpha   90.00
_cell.angle_beta   90.00
_cell.angle_gamma   90.00
#
_symmetry.space_group_name_H-M   'P 1'
#
loop_
_entity.id
_entity.type
_entity.pdbx_description
1 polymer ?
#
loop_
_entity_poly.entity_id
_entity_poly.type
_entity_poly.pdbx_seq_one_letter_code
_entity_poly.pdbx_strand_id
1 'polypeptide(L)'
;MTTYLPPDVQAGLDAARKKALKKSHRLRVQTGEDTYPVLNAWEGGFSLDSDVAPHLRGLVDLYDGPKHLSRCLIVASEEEGGEIRFELKRMTEASDRQPVDFERDPDAPVALIGRD
;
A
#
# COMPACT_ATOMS: atom_id res chain seq x y z
N MET A 1 38.46 -4.61 -3.57
CA MET A 1 38.14 -5.42 -4.76
C MET A 1 36.98 -4.71 -5.45
N THR A 2 37.25 -4.04 -6.57
CA THR A 2 36.25 -3.21 -7.27
C THR A 2 35.40 -4.09 -8.16
N THR A 3 34.18 -4.38 -7.74
CA THR A 3 33.15 -4.99 -8.59
C THR A 3 32.70 -3.94 -9.60
N TYR A 4 33.44 -3.82 -10.71
CA TYR A 4 33.07 -2.96 -11.82
C TYR A 4 32.23 -3.77 -12.80
N LEU A 5 30.92 -3.55 -12.80
CA LEU A 5 30.03 -4.04 -13.85
C LEU A 5 29.96 -3.00 -14.99
N PRO A 6 29.93 -3.44 -16.26
CA PRO A 6 29.57 -2.57 -17.36
C PRO A 6 28.17 -1.95 -17.14
N PRO A 7 27.97 -0.67 -17.50
CA PRO A 7 26.70 0.03 -17.27
C PRO A 7 25.47 -0.71 -17.79
N ASP A 8 25.56 -1.31 -18.97
CA ASP A 8 24.45 -2.03 -19.60
C ASP A 8 24.06 -3.29 -18.82
N VAL A 9 25.05 -3.97 -18.22
CA VAL A 9 24.81 -5.18 -17.41
C VAL A 9 24.19 -4.79 -16.07
N GLN A 10 24.68 -3.70 -15.45
CA GLN A 10 24.10 -3.17 -14.22
C GLN A 10 22.63 -2.77 -14.42
N ALA A 11 22.34 -1.99 -15.47
CA ALA A 11 20.98 -1.59 -15.81
C ALA A 11 20.06 -2.80 -16.07
N GLY A 12 20.56 -3.83 -16.74
CA GLY A 12 19.82 -5.08 -16.97
C GLY A 12 19.47 -5.81 -15.68
N LEU A 13 20.40 -5.88 -14.72
CA LEU A 13 20.18 -6.51 -13.41
C LEU A 13 19.18 -5.71 -12.57
N ASP A 14 19.28 -4.39 -12.57
CA ASP A 14 18.36 -3.51 -11.83
C ASP A 14 16.93 -3.60 -12.39
N ALA A 15 16.79 -3.61 -13.72
CA ALA A 15 15.51 -3.81 -14.38
C ALA A 15 14.89 -5.19 -14.05
N ALA A 16 15.70 -6.25 -14.07
CA ALA A 16 15.26 -7.60 -13.70
C ALA A 16 14.80 -7.67 -12.24
N ARG A 17 15.54 -7.03 -11.33
CA ARG A 17 15.18 -6.94 -9.91
C ARG A 17 13.87 -6.19 -9.70
N LYS A 18 13.70 -5.00 -10.29
CA LYS A 18 12.43 -4.24 -10.24
C LYS A 18 11.26 -5.09 -10.74
N LYS A 19 11.43 -5.82 -11.85
CA LYS A 19 10.39 -6.68 -12.43
C LYS A 19 10.02 -7.85 -11.51
N ALA A 20 10.99 -8.47 -10.85
CA ALA A 20 10.76 -9.56 -9.90
C ALA A 20 9.96 -9.08 -8.68
N LEU A 21 10.32 -7.91 -8.11
CA LEU A 21 9.60 -7.30 -6.98
C LEU A 21 8.14 -6.98 -7.34
N LYS A 22 7.91 -6.33 -8.49
CA LYS A 22 6.56 -6.02 -9.01
C LYS A 22 5.70 -7.27 -9.24
N LYS A 23 6.30 -8.42 -9.56
CA LYS A 23 5.59 -9.68 -9.80
C LYS A 23 5.29 -10.43 -8.49
N SER A 24 6.18 -10.32 -7.50
CA SER A 24 6.05 -10.96 -6.20
C SER A 24 4.95 -10.33 -5.35
N HIS A 25 4.88 -9.00 -5.35
CA HIS A 25 3.91 -8.26 -4.54
C HIS A 25 2.61 -8.02 -5.30
N ARG A 26 1.51 -8.49 -4.69
CA ARG A 26 0.13 -8.19 -5.14
C ARG A 26 -0.40 -6.86 -4.62
N LEU A 27 0.34 -6.25 -3.70
CA LEU A 27 -0.02 -4.99 -3.06
C LEU A 27 0.03 -3.83 -4.05
N ARG A 28 -1.01 -2.99 -4.02
CA ARG A 28 -1.10 -1.78 -4.84
C ARG A 28 -1.62 -0.61 -4.03
N VAL A 29 -1.14 0.57 -4.37
CA VAL A 29 -1.58 1.84 -3.80
C VAL A 29 -2.33 2.61 -4.87
N GLN A 30 -3.52 3.08 -4.56
CA GLN A 30 -4.36 3.86 -5.46
C GLN A 30 -4.53 5.29 -4.95
N THR A 31 -4.47 6.25 -5.87
CA THR A 31 -4.82 7.66 -5.63
C THR A 31 -5.62 8.18 -6.82
N GLY A 32 -6.87 8.56 -6.60
CA GLY A 32 -7.77 8.87 -7.71
C GLY A 32 -7.86 7.71 -8.71
N GLU A 33 -7.45 7.95 -9.96
CA GLU A 33 -7.46 6.96 -11.04
C GLU A 33 -6.12 6.21 -11.18
N ASP A 34 -5.05 6.69 -10.53
CA ASP A 34 -3.72 6.11 -10.65
C ASP A 34 -3.49 4.97 -9.67
N THR A 35 -2.83 3.92 -10.13
CA THR A 35 -2.49 2.74 -9.32
C THR A 35 -1.02 2.39 -9.45
N TYR A 36 -0.33 2.28 -8.30
CA TYR A 36 1.09 2.01 -8.20
C TYR A 36 1.35 0.65 -7.55
N PRO A 37 2.18 -0.23 -8.13
CA PRO A 37 2.59 -1.47 -7.50
C PRO A 37 3.53 -1.19 -6.32
N VAL A 38 3.25 -1.80 -5.17
CA VAL A 38 4.14 -1.77 -4.01
C VAL A 38 5.31 -2.73 -4.26
N LEU A 39 6.54 -2.24 -4.09
CA LEU A 39 7.75 -3.04 -4.27
C LEU A 39 8.13 -3.78 -2.98
N ASN A 40 8.00 -3.11 -1.84
CA ASN A 40 8.23 -3.66 -0.52
C ASN A 40 7.28 -3.01 0.50
N ALA A 41 6.92 -3.73 1.56
CA ALA A 41 6.06 -3.24 2.62
C ALA A 41 6.58 -3.70 3.99
N TRP A 42 6.46 -2.86 5.00
CA TRP A 42 6.86 -3.12 6.37
C TRP A 42 5.87 -2.48 7.35
N GLU A 43 6.08 -2.70 8.65
CA GLU A 43 5.24 -2.07 9.67
C GLU A 43 5.41 -0.54 9.61
N GLY A 44 4.33 0.16 9.26
CA GLY A 44 4.32 1.62 9.19
C GLY A 44 4.76 2.24 7.85
N GLY A 45 5.00 1.45 6.80
CA GLY A 45 5.40 2.01 5.51
C GLY A 45 5.46 1.04 4.34
N PHE A 46 5.76 1.59 3.16
CA PHE A 46 5.99 0.83 1.93
C PHE A 46 6.87 1.61 0.96
N SER A 47 7.43 0.94 -0.03
CA SER A 47 8.20 1.56 -1.11
C SER A 47 7.55 1.38 -2.48
N LEU A 48 7.69 2.40 -3.33
CA LEU A 48 7.30 2.39 -4.73
C LEU A 48 8.52 2.65 -5.61
N ASP A 49 8.38 2.40 -6.91
CA ASP A 49 9.40 2.73 -7.91
C ASP A 49 9.51 4.26 -8.06
N SER A 50 10.74 4.79 -7.94
CA SER A 50 11.01 6.24 -7.95
C SER A 50 10.57 6.92 -9.25
N ASP A 51 10.65 6.18 -10.35
CA ASP A 51 10.33 6.69 -11.69
C ASP A 51 8.83 6.97 -11.88
N VAL A 52 7.99 6.38 -11.04
CA VAL A 52 6.53 6.36 -11.25
C VAL A 52 5.80 7.28 -10.26
N ALA A 53 6.37 7.50 -9.07
CA ALA A 53 5.70 8.26 -8.02
C ALA A 53 6.60 9.29 -7.29
N PRO A 54 7.32 10.19 -7.99
CA PRO A 54 8.26 11.11 -7.36
C PRO A 54 7.63 12.12 -6.38
N HIS A 55 6.30 12.32 -6.42
CA HIS A 55 5.60 13.32 -5.58
C HIS A 55 4.32 12.81 -4.94
N LEU A 56 4.16 11.49 -4.79
CA LEU A 56 2.95 10.94 -4.18
C LEU A 56 2.86 11.36 -2.69
N ARG A 57 1.75 12.00 -2.31
CA ARG A 57 1.50 12.42 -0.93
C ARG A 57 0.01 12.49 -0.67
N GLY A 58 -0.39 12.31 0.60
CA GLY A 58 -1.77 12.50 1.00
C GLY A 58 -2.50 11.18 1.20
N LEU A 59 -3.82 11.19 0.99
CA LEU A 59 -4.64 10.01 1.21
C LEU A 59 -4.54 9.07 0.02
N VAL A 60 -4.26 7.81 0.31
CA VAL A 60 -4.21 6.72 -0.67
C VAL A 60 -4.93 5.50 -0.12
N ASP A 61 -5.40 4.64 -1.02
CA ASP A 61 -6.04 3.38 -0.69
C ASP A 61 -5.08 2.22 -0.99
N LEU A 62 -4.89 1.33 -0.02
CA LEU A 62 -4.02 0.15 -0.13
C LEU A 62 -4.86 -1.09 -0.45
N TYR A 63 -4.45 -1.83 -1.49
CA TYR A 63 -5.14 -3.02 -1.97
C TYR A 63 -4.23 -4.24 -2.00
N ASP A 64 -4.80 -5.43 -1.77
CA ASP A 64 -4.23 -6.72 -2.16
C ASP A 64 -5.09 -7.35 -3.25
N GLY A 65 -4.64 -7.24 -4.50
CA GLY A 65 -5.47 -7.55 -5.65
C GLY A 65 -6.77 -6.72 -5.64
N PRO A 66 -7.96 -7.35 -5.65
CA PRO A 66 -9.23 -6.62 -5.60
C PRO A 66 -9.66 -6.22 -4.17
N LYS A 67 -8.99 -6.72 -3.13
CA LYS A 67 -9.38 -6.47 -1.73
C LYS A 67 -8.83 -5.12 -1.27
N HIS A 68 -9.72 -4.20 -0.91
CA HIS A 68 -9.34 -2.97 -0.22
C HIS A 68 -8.92 -3.32 1.21
N LEU A 69 -7.69 -2.98 1.59
CA LEU A 69 -7.15 -3.27 2.92
C LEU A 69 -7.33 -2.09 3.87
N SER A 70 -6.96 -0.89 3.43
CA SER A 70 -6.98 0.29 4.29
C SER A 70 -6.85 1.58 3.50
N ARG A 71 -7.38 2.65 4.07
CA ARG A 71 -7.10 4.02 3.64
C ARG A 71 -5.99 4.61 4.51
N CYS A 72 -4.96 5.12 3.86
CA CYS A 72 -3.71 5.56 4.48
C CYS A 72 -3.43 7.03 4.18
N LEU A 73 -2.91 7.77 5.16
CA LEU A 73 -2.28 9.07 4.92
C LEU A 73 -0.77 8.87 4.85
N ILE A 74 -0.17 9.18 3.70
CA ILE A 74 1.25 8.93 3.44
C ILE A 74 2.07 10.21 3.27
N VAL A 75 3.36 10.09 3.56
CA VAL A 75 4.38 11.09 3.21
C VAL A 75 5.62 10.37 2.67
N ALA A 76 6.23 10.92 1.62
CA ALA A 76 7.54 10.48 1.15
C ALA A 76 8.60 10.81 2.22
N SER A 77 9.44 9.85 2.58
CA SER A 77 10.50 10.03 3.58
C SER A 77 11.90 10.00 2.98
N GLU A 78 12.17 9.09 2.04
CA GLU A 78 13.50 8.85 1.49
C GLU A 78 13.40 8.29 0.06
N GLU A 79 14.38 8.63 -0.78
CA GLU A 79 14.59 8.02 -2.10
C GLU A 79 15.99 7.42 -2.15
N GLU A 80 16.08 6.10 -2.36
CA GLU A 80 17.35 5.38 -2.44
C GLU A 80 17.21 4.20 -3.41
N GLY A 81 18.21 3.97 -4.27
CA GLY A 81 18.28 2.76 -5.09
C GLY A 81 17.15 2.61 -6.12
N GLY A 82 16.54 3.72 -6.56
CA GLY A 82 15.41 3.70 -7.51
C GLY A 82 14.06 3.34 -6.88
N GLU A 83 13.98 3.41 -5.54
CA GLU A 83 12.74 3.28 -4.79
C GLU A 83 12.51 4.54 -3.93
N ILE A 84 11.25 4.94 -3.79
CA ILE A 84 10.82 5.97 -2.84
C ILE A 84 10.08 5.29 -1.70
N ARG A 85 10.51 5.57 -0.47
CA ARG A 85 9.88 5.09 0.76
C ARG A 85 8.80 6.07 1.21
N PHE A 86 7.66 5.52 1.60
CA PHE A 86 6.54 6.23 2.16
C PHE A 86 6.28 5.76 3.59
N GLU A 87 6.11 6.72 4.48
CA GLU A 87 5.67 6.48 5.86
C GLU A 87 4.16 6.67 5.98
N LEU A 88 3.53 5.80 6.77
CA LEU A 88 2.13 5.91 7.14
C LEU A 88 1.99 6.86 8.34
N LYS A 89 1.31 7.99 8.16
CA LYS A 89 0.91 8.89 9.26
C LYS A 89 -0.42 8.51 9.88
N ARG A 90 -1.26 7.83 9.11
CA ARG A 90 -2.54 7.27 9.56
C ARG A 90 -2.86 6.05 8.71
N MET A 91 -3.45 5.04 9.34
CA MET A 91 -4.03 3.87 8.67
C MET A 91 -5.43 3.65 9.22
N THR A 92 -6.41 3.47 8.34
CA THR A 92 -7.79 3.14 8.71
C THR A 92 -8.18 1.91 7.92
N GLU A 93 -8.34 0.78 8.61
CA GLU A 93 -8.69 -0.50 7.99
C GLU A 93 -10.02 -0.40 7.25
N ALA A 94 -10.06 -1.00 6.07
CA ALA A 94 -11.29 -1.19 5.32
C ALA A 94 -12.16 -2.20 6.07
N SER A 95 -13.41 -1.81 6.33
CA SER A 95 -14.42 -2.65 6.95
C SER A 95 -15.59 -2.80 5.99
N ASP A 96 -16.05 -4.02 5.81
CA ASP A 96 -17.28 -4.31 5.06
C ASP A 96 -18.55 -3.99 5.88
N ARG A 97 -18.37 -3.53 7.12
CA ARG A 97 -19.46 -3.11 8.01
C ARG A 97 -19.50 -1.61 8.08
N GLN A 98 -20.72 -1.07 7.97
CA GLN A 98 -20.99 0.33 8.22
C GLN A 98 -20.54 0.72 9.65
N PRO A 99 -19.91 1.89 9.83
CA PRO A 99 -19.71 2.47 11.15
C PRO A 99 -21.04 2.55 11.90
N VAL A 100 -21.05 2.14 13.16
CA VAL A 100 -22.23 2.29 14.02
C VAL A 100 -22.22 3.67 14.66
N ASP A 101 -23.39 4.30 14.78
CA ASP A 101 -23.52 5.62 15.40
C ASP A 101 -23.29 5.58 16.92
N PHE A 102 -23.56 4.42 17.55
CA PHE A 102 -23.45 4.19 18.97
C PHE A 102 -22.83 2.83 19.26
N GLU A 103 -22.19 2.71 20.42
CA GLU A 103 -21.73 1.42 20.96
C GLU A 103 -22.92 0.46 21.10
N ARG A 104 -22.72 -0.80 20.70
CA ARG A 104 -23.69 -1.87 20.91
C ARG A 104 -23.28 -2.66 22.13
N ASP A 105 -24.17 -2.74 23.10
CA ASP A 105 -23.99 -3.63 24.24
C ASP A 105 -23.75 -5.07 23.73
N PRO A 106 -22.72 -5.79 24.23
CA PRO A 106 -22.47 -7.18 23.86
C PRO A 106 -23.69 -8.10 24.02
N ASP A 107 -24.58 -7.80 24.96
CA ASP A 107 -25.79 -8.55 25.28
C ASP A 107 -27.06 -7.95 24.65
N ALA A 108 -26.93 -7.02 23.69
CA ALA A 108 -28.06 -6.40 23.03
C ALA A 108 -28.90 -7.43 22.22
N PRO A 109 -30.24 -7.30 22.23
CA PRO A 109 -31.10 -8.18 21.44
C PRO A 109 -30.81 -8.07 19.95
N VAL A 110 -30.65 -9.21 19.28
CA VAL A 110 -30.28 -9.29 17.85
C VAL A 110 -31.46 -9.09 16.88
N ALA A 111 -32.69 -9.22 17.38
CA ALA A 111 -33.91 -9.06 16.59
C ALA A 111 -35.13 -8.77 17.48
N LEU A 112 -36.19 -8.23 16.86
CA LEU A 112 -37.52 -8.12 17.46
C LEU A 112 -38.33 -9.37 17.13
N ILE A 113 -38.98 -9.99 18.11
CA ILE A 113 -39.98 -11.05 17.88
C ILE A 113 -41.34 -10.38 17.65
N GLY A 114 -41.89 -10.55 16.45
CA GLY A 114 -43.23 -10.05 16.10
C GLY A 114 -44.32 -10.74 16.91
N ARG A 115 -45.47 -10.08 17.08
CA ARG A 115 -46.68 -10.71 17.60
C ARG A 115 -47.53 -11.16 16.41
N ASP A 116 -48.11 -12.36 16.52
CA ASP A 116 -49.12 -12.89 15.59
C ASP A 116 -50.43 -12.08 15.64
#